data_AF-A0A559IZH7-F1
#
_entry.id   AF-A0A559IZH7-F1
#
_cell.length_a   1.000
_cell.length_b   1.000
_cell.length_c   1.000
_cell.angle_alpha   90.00
_cell.angle_beta   90.00
_cell.angle_gamma   90.00
#
_symmetry.space_group_name_H-M   'P 1'
#
loop_
_entity.id
_entity.type
_entity.pdbx_description
1 polymer ?
#
loop_
_entity_poly.entity_id
_entity_poly.type
_entity_poly.pdbx_seq_one_letter_code
_entity_poly.pdbx_strand_id
1 'polypeptide(L)'
;MAMVWGQGELFAVANKEEIARTKFLLEKYIDMVSLIQDFEIYEKELQQVGIDGEVARRIDQEDLYADKSSNAVLLMEKQRWVYKEYVFYTMTLKRAIGIIRTPEARKAIEFRYIHGLSRGEAISKIKSDGYSDSTVDRRVEKGIEAIANTLKTWGFFERENV
;
A
#
# COMPACT_ATOMS: atom_id res chain seq x y z
N MET A 1 -6.32 -25.73 -3.27
CA MET A 1 -6.78 -26.10 -4.63
C MET A 1 -5.99 -25.27 -5.61
N ALA A 2 -5.18 -25.90 -6.47
CA ALA A 2 -4.26 -25.22 -7.37
C ALA A 2 -5.02 -24.57 -8.54
N MET A 3 -4.76 -23.29 -8.82
CA MET A 3 -5.28 -22.65 -10.03
C MET A 3 -4.59 -23.25 -11.25
N VAL A 4 -5.43 -23.76 -12.16
CA VAL A 4 -5.06 -24.05 -13.54
C VAL A 4 -4.70 -22.72 -14.18
N TRP A 5 -3.41 -22.47 -14.35
CA TRP A 5 -2.92 -21.43 -15.24
C TRP A 5 -3.51 -21.72 -16.62
N GLY A 6 -4.42 -20.87 -17.09
CA GLY A 6 -4.71 -20.80 -18.52
C GLY A 6 -3.43 -20.34 -19.20
N GLN A 7 -2.59 -21.29 -19.63
CA GLN A 7 -1.41 -21.03 -20.45
C GLN A 7 -1.84 -20.17 -21.64
N GLY A 8 -1.27 -18.97 -21.78
CA GLY A 8 -1.24 -18.32 -23.11
C GLY A 8 -1.15 -16.80 -23.20
N GLU A 9 -1.50 -16.02 -22.17
CA GLU A 9 -1.55 -14.56 -22.34
C GLU A 9 -0.39 -13.87 -21.63
N LEU A 10 0.62 -13.45 -22.41
CA LEU A 10 1.73 -12.58 -21.98
C LEU A 10 1.26 -11.24 -21.37
N PHE A 11 -0.02 -10.89 -21.53
CA PHE A 11 -0.65 -9.65 -21.07
C PHE A 11 -1.96 -9.96 -20.35
N ALA A 12 -1.88 -10.60 -19.19
CA ALA A 12 -3.06 -10.92 -18.39
C ALA A 12 -3.88 -9.66 -18.04
N VAL A 13 -5.19 -9.70 -18.29
CA VAL A 13 -6.13 -8.62 -18.00
C VAL A 13 -6.75 -8.82 -16.62
N ALA A 14 -6.77 -7.76 -15.81
CA ALA A 14 -7.35 -7.75 -14.49
C ALA A 14 -8.87 -7.91 -14.55
N ASN A 15 -9.41 -8.75 -13.67
CA ASN A 15 -10.83 -8.92 -13.47
C ASN A 15 -11.40 -7.75 -12.62
N LYS A 16 -12.73 -7.70 -12.48
CA LYS A 16 -13.39 -6.61 -11.74
C LYS A 16 -13.00 -6.53 -10.26
N GLU A 17 -12.73 -7.67 -9.63
CA GLU A 17 -12.32 -7.75 -8.22
C GLU A 17 -10.90 -7.22 -8.04
N GLU A 18 -9.98 -7.60 -8.92
CA GLU A 18 -8.59 -7.13 -8.96
C GLU A 18 -8.53 -5.61 -9.21
N ILE A 19 -9.40 -5.08 -10.08
CA ILE A 19 -9.54 -3.63 -10.33
C ILE A 19 -10.06 -2.92 -9.08
N ALA A 20 -11.11 -3.44 -8.43
CA ALA A 20 -11.67 -2.88 -7.21
C ALA A 20 -10.64 -2.91 -6.06
N ARG A 21 -9.87 -3.99 -5.94
CA ARG A 21 -8.79 -4.14 -4.97
C ARG A 21 -7.67 -3.13 -5.22
N THR A 22 -7.28 -2.94 -6.48
CA THR A 22 -6.30 -1.92 -6.88
C THR A 22 -6.76 -0.52 -6.45
N LYS A 23 -8.03 -0.17 -6.73
CA LYS A 23 -8.61 1.10 -6.30
C LYS A 23 -8.54 1.26 -4.78
N PHE A 24 -8.91 0.23 -4.02
CA PHE A 24 -8.84 0.26 -2.57
C PHE A 24 -7.41 0.51 -2.06
N LEU A 25 -6.42 -0.18 -2.61
CA LEU A 25 -5.01 0.01 -2.25
C LEU A 25 -4.50 1.42 -2.60
N LEU A 26 -4.93 1.99 -3.72
CA LEU A 26 -4.62 3.37 -4.10
C LEU A 26 -5.25 4.38 -3.14
N GLU A 27 -6.49 4.16 -2.68
CA GLU A 27 -7.13 4.99 -1.66
C GLU A 27 -6.39 4.95 -0.33
N LYS A 28 -5.74 3.82 0.00
CA LYS A 28 -4.92 3.64 1.20
C LYS A 28 -3.46 4.02 1.05
N TYR A 29 -3.04 4.48 -0.13
CA TYR A 29 -1.64 4.76 -0.42
C TYR A 29 -1.02 5.77 0.56
N ILE A 30 -1.70 6.89 0.80
CA ILE A 30 -1.21 7.93 1.72
C ILE A 30 -1.16 7.42 3.16
N ASP A 31 -2.19 6.70 3.61
CA ASP A 31 -2.23 6.09 4.94
C ASP A 31 -1.02 5.15 5.14
N MET A 32 -0.72 4.32 4.13
CA MET A 32 0.44 3.42 4.15
C MET A 32 1.76 4.19 4.21
N VAL A 33 1.93 5.24 3.40
CA VAL A 33 3.15 6.06 3.41
C VAL A 33 3.34 6.76 4.76
N SER A 34 2.28 7.32 5.35
CA SER A 34 2.35 7.95 6.67
C SER A 34 2.78 6.96 7.75
N LEU A 35 2.27 5.73 7.72
CA LEU A 35 2.65 4.68 8.67
C LEU A 35 4.09 4.18 8.48
N ILE A 36 4.57 4.12 7.23
CA ILE A 36 5.98 3.82 6.93
C ILE A 36 6.88 4.92 7.54
N GLN A 37 6.55 6.19 7.32
CA GLN A 37 7.33 7.32 7.82
C GLN A 37 7.34 7.36 9.34
N ASP A 38 6.18 7.17 9.98
CA ASP A 38 6.05 7.08 11.43
C ASP A 38 6.95 5.95 11.99
N PHE A 39 6.87 4.76 11.40
CA PHE A 39 7.72 3.64 11.81
C PHE A 39 9.22 3.93 11.65
N GLU A 40 9.63 4.54 10.54
CA GLU A 40 11.04 4.89 10.27
C GLU A 40 11.58 5.97 11.22
N ILE A 41 10.74 6.94 11.59
CA ILE A 41 11.10 7.99 12.55
C ILE A 41 11.29 7.39 13.94
N TYR A 42 10.37 6.53 14.37
CA TYR A 42 10.32 6.02 15.74
C TYR A 42 11.00 4.67 15.94
N GLU A 43 11.63 4.06 14.92
CA GLU A 43 12.22 2.72 15.02
C GLU A 43 13.21 2.58 16.19
N LYS A 44 14.02 3.62 16.44
CA LYS A 44 15.00 3.63 17.53
C LYS A 44 14.34 3.71 18.91
N GLU A 45 13.28 4.51 19.05
CA GLU A 45 12.51 4.61 20.30
C GLU A 45 11.76 3.30 20.58
N LEU A 46 11.25 2.67 19.53
CA LEU A 46 10.57 1.37 19.61
C LEU A 46 11.52 0.26 20.08
N GLN A 47 12.78 0.28 19.64
CA GLN A 47 13.83 -0.62 20.14
C GLN A 47 14.16 -0.34 21.62
N GLN A 48 14.28 0.94 21.99
CA GLN A 48 14.60 1.33 23.37
C GLN A 48 13.50 0.95 24.35
N VAL A 49 12.22 1.12 23.98
CA VAL A 49 11.08 0.65 24.78
C VAL A 49 11.11 -0.86 24.96
N GLY A 50 11.55 -1.61 23.95
CA GLY A 50 11.74 -3.06 24.04
C GLY A 50 12.81 -3.44 25.06
N ILE A 51 13.94 -2.74 25.03
CA ILE A 51 15.07 -2.93 25.94
C ILE A 51 14.70 -2.50 27.37
N ASP A 52 14.11 -1.33 27.56
CA ASP A 52 13.74 -0.82 28.88
C ASP A 52 12.63 -1.68 29.51
N GLY A 53 11.70 -2.18 28.71
CA GLY A 53 10.74 -3.20 29.14
C GLY A 53 11.38 -4.55 29.48
N GLU A 54 12.55 -4.88 28.91
CA GLU A 54 13.36 -6.06 29.28
C GLU A 54 14.25 -5.84 30.50
N VAL A 55 14.80 -4.63 30.67
CA VAL A 55 15.65 -4.25 31.81
C VAL A 55 14.81 -4.07 33.07
N ALA A 56 13.64 -3.44 32.99
CA ALA A 56 12.66 -3.37 34.09
C ALA A 56 12.29 -4.78 34.60
N ARG A 57 12.22 -5.78 33.69
CA ARG A 57 11.99 -7.21 34.05
C ARG A 57 13.13 -7.87 34.82
N ARG A 58 14.39 -7.45 34.68
CA ARG A 58 15.51 -8.01 35.48
C ARG A 58 15.49 -7.52 36.93
N ILE A 59 14.94 -6.34 37.15
CA ILE A 59 14.90 -5.70 38.46
C ILE A 59 13.68 -6.19 39.25
N ASP A 60 12.58 -6.52 38.57
CA ASP A 60 11.28 -6.84 39.16
C ASP A 60 10.99 -8.37 39.28
N GLN A 61 12.02 -9.18 39.53
CA GLN A 61 11.95 -10.66 39.50
C GLN A 61 11.04 -11.31 40.57
N GLU A 62 10.21 -10.55 41.31
CA GLU A 62 9.36 -11.10 42.36
C GLU A 62 7.89 -11.41 41.97
N ASP A 63 7.34 -10.99 40.82
CA ASP A 63 5.90 -11.25 40.54
C ASP A 63 5.54 -11.72 39.10
N LEU A 64 5.30 -13.04 38.96
CA LEU A 64 4.16 -13.70 38.28
C LEU A 64 3.44 -13.02 37.09
N TYR A 65 4.12 -12.64 35.99
CA TYR A 65 3.43 -12.36 34.69
C TYR A 65 4.29 -12.67 33.45
N ALA A 66 4.48 -13.96 33.12
CA ALA A 66 5.17 -14.39 31.89
C ALA A 66 4.48 -13.88 30.58
N ASP A 67 3.15 -13.72 30.58
CA ASP A 67 2.35 -13.42 29.38
C ASP A 67 2.53 -12.00 28.81
N LYS A 68 2.90 -11.01 29.63
CA LYS A 68 3.01 -9.61 29.17
C LYS A 68 4.23 -9.38 28.27
N SER A 69 5.29 -10.17 28.46
CA SER A 69 6.52 -10.08 27.66
C SER A 69 6.35 -10.63 26.24
N SER A 70 5.63 -11.75 26.11
CA SER A 70 5.23 -12.31 24.82
C SER A 70 4.40 -11.31 24.03
N ASN A 71 3.46 -10.61 24.68
CA ASN A 71 2.59 -9.65 23.98
C ASN A 71 3.33 -8.45 23.41
N ALA A 72 4.35 -7.90 24.10
CA ALA A 72 5.13 -6.76 23.61
C ALA A 72 6.02 -7.15 22.41
N VAL A 73 6.70 -8.29 22.50
CA VAL A 73 7.53 -8.83 21.40
C VAL A 73 6.66 -9.14 20.19
N LEU A 74 5.53 -9.84 20.39
CA LEU A 74 4.56 -10.14 19.33
C LEU A 74 4.00 -8.86 18.68
N LEU A 75 3.77 -7.79 19.45
CA LEU A 75 3.33 -6.51 18.92
C LEU A 75 4.39 -5.86 18.03
N MET A 76 5.65 -5.85 18.46
CA MET A 76 6.77 -5.31 17.67
C MET A 76 6.99 -6.10 16.38
N GLU A 77 6.90 -7.43 16.45
CA GLU A 77 6.98 -8.30 15.27
C GLU A 77 5.85 -8.01 14.29
N LYS A 78 4.61 -7.87 14.79
CA LYS A 78 3.45 -7.52 13.98
C LYS A 78 3.63 -6.14 13.32
N GLN A 79 4.10 -5.14 14.06
CA GLN A 79 4.38 -3.80 13.51
C GLN A 79 5.44 -3.86 12.41
N ARG A 80 6.54 -4.59 12.63
CA ARG A 80 7.59 -4.79 11.61
C ARG A 80 7.06 -5.53 10.39
N TRP A 81 6.16 -6.49 10.56
CA TRP A 81 5.51 -7.20 9.45
C TRP A 81 4.61 -6.25 8.64
N VAL A 82 3.76 -5.46 9.31
CA VAL A 82 2.90 -4.46 8.65
C VAL A 82 3.74 -3.44 7.88
N TYR A 83 4.84 -2.94 8.48
CA TYR A 83 5.77 -2.04 7.82
C TYR A 83 6.30 -2.62 6.51
N LYS A 84 6.84 -3.86 6.54
CA LYS A 84 7.38 -4.52 5.34
C LYS A 84 6.32 -4.69 4.25
N GLU A 85 5.10 -5.04 4.66
CA GLU A 85 4.01 -5.25 3.72
C GLU A 85 3.57 -3.93 3.07
N TYR A 86 3.51 -2.84 3.83
CA TYR A 86 3.17 -1.52 3.30
C TYR A 86 4.27 -0.96 2.40
N VAL A 87 5.54 -1.18 2.73
CA VAL A 87 6.66 -0.84 1.85
C VAL A 87 6.49 -1.59 0.52
N PHE A 88 6.19 -2.89 0.56
CA PHE A 88 5.95 -3.68 -0.65
C PHE A 88 4.78 -3.11 -1.48
N TYR A 89 3.63 -2.84 -0.86
CA TYR A 89 2.47 -2.30 -1.57
C TYR A 89 2.75 -0.93 -2.19
N THR A 90 3.26 0.01 -1.40
CA THR A 90 3.53 1.39 -1.85
C THR A 90 4.57 1.41 -2.97
N MET A 91 5.66 0.65 -2.86
CA MET A 91 6.67 0.53 -3.92
C MET A 91 6.09 -0.07 -5.19
N THR A 92 5.30 -1.14 -5.07
CA THR A 92 4.72 -1.83 -6.23
C THR A 92 3.70 -0.94 -6.95
N LEU A 93 2.81 -0.28 -6.21
CA LEU A 93 1.84 0.67 -6.76
C LEU A 93 2.55 1.84 -7.45
N LYS A 94 3.55 2.44 -6.81
CA LYS A 94 4.32 3.55 -7.39
C LYS A 94 5.00 3.15 -8.70
N ARG A 95 5.58 1.95 -8.77
CA ARG A 95 6.16 1.41 -10.00
C ARG A 95 5.11 1.19 -11.08
N ALA A 96 3.96 0.62 -10.74
CA ALA A 96 2.88 0.39 -11.69
C ALA A 96 2.33 1.70 -12.28
N ILE A 97 2.19 2.75 -11.44
CA ILE A 97 1.83 4.10 -11.88
C ILE A 97 2.85 4.66 -12.87
N GLY A 98 4.15 4.51 -12.57
CA GLY A 98 5.23 5.00 -13.42
C GLY A 98 5.27 4.38 -14.83
N ILE A 99 4.63 3.21 -15.02
CA ILE A 99 4.58 2.50 -16.31
C ILE A 99 3.34 2.88 -17.14
N ILE A 100 2.34 3.55 -16.55
CA ILE A 100 1.13 3.99 -17.28
C ILE A 100 1.53 4.79 -18.51
N ARG A 101 1.20 4.28 -19.71
CA ARG A 101 1.65 4.87 -20.99
C ARG A 101 1.03 6.23 -21.27
N THR A 102 -0.23 6.42 -20.90
CA THR A 102 -0.99 7.64 -21.14
C THR A 102 -0.62 8.70 -20.09
N PRO A 103 0.09 9.78 -20.44
CA PRO A 103 0.56 10.77 -19.47
C PRO A 103 -0.57 11.42 -18.68
N GLU A 104 -1.72 11.65 -19.32
CA GLU A 104 -2.88 12.28 -18.68
C GLU A 104 -3.52 11.34 -17.65
N ALA A 105 -3.56 10.04 -17.92
CA ALA A 105 -4.05 9.05 -16.96
C ALA A 105 -3.09 8.90 -15.78
N ARG A 106 -1.78 8.90 -16.05
CA ARG A 106 -0.75 8.89 -15.00
C ARG A 106 -0.87 10.11 -14.09
N LYS A 107 -0.90 11.31 -14.67
CA LYS A 107 -1.07 12.58 -13.95
C LYS A 107 -2.36 12.59 -13.12
N ALA A 108 -3.45 12.05 -13.66
CA ALA A 108 -4.71 11.94 -12.94
C ALA A 108 -4.61 11.05 -11.69
N ILE A 109 -3.95 9.89 -11.81
CA ILE A 109 -3.71 8.99 -10.68
C ILE A 109 -2.77 9.63 -9.64
N GLU A 110 -1.67 10.25 -10.09
CA GLU A 110 -0.69 10.86 -9.21
C GLU A 110 -1.32 11.96 -8.35
N PHE A 111 -2.09 12.86 -8.95
CA PHE A 111 -2.79 13.88 -8.17
C PHE A 111 -3.86 13.29 -7.26
N ARG A 112 -4.60 12.28 -7.73
CA ARG A 112 -5.71 11.71 -6.97
C ARG A 112 -5.27 10.92 -5.74
N TYR A 113 -4.15 10.20 -5.83
CA TYR A 113 -3.77 9.16 -4.85
C TYR A 113 -2.36 9.33 -4.27
N ILE A 114 -1.44 10.02 -4.94
CA ILE A 114 -0.04 10.10 -4.50
C ILE A 114 0.27 11.43 -3.80
N HIS A 115 -0.37 12.52 -4.20
CA HIS A 115 -0.10 13.86 -3.67
C HIS A 115 -0.93 14.20 -2.42
N GLY A 116 -1.78 13.30 -1.94
CA GLY A 116 -2.66 13.56 -0.79
C GLY A 116 -3.74 14.61 -1.05
N LEU A 117 -3.99 14.95 -2.31
CA LEU A 117 -5.03 15.92 -2.67
C LEU A 117 -6.42 15.29 -2.53
N SER A 118 -7.39 16.10 -2.12
CA SER A 118 -8.79 15.73 -2.20
C SER A 118 -9.21 15.53 -3.66
N ARG A 119 -10.32 14.81 -3.88
CA ARG A 119 -10.87 14.61 -5.23
C ARG A 119 -11.11 15.95 -5.95
N GLY A 120 -11.65 16.94 -5.25
CA GLY A 120 -11.94 18.25 -5.84
C GLY A 120 -10.67 19.00 -6.27
N GLU A 121 -9.61 18.94 -5.45
CA GLU A 121 -8.32 19.57 -5.77
C GLU A 121 -7.61 18.86 -6.93
N ALA A 122 -7.59 17.53 -6.92
CA ALA A 122 -7.02 16.74 -8.01
C ALA A 122 -7.72 17.05 -9.34
N ILE A 123 -9.06 17.10 -9.35
CA ILE A 123 -9.85 17.49 -10.51
C ILE A 123 -9.51 18.91 -10.95
N SER A 124 -9.43 19.85 -10.03
CA SER A 124 -9.12 21.26 -10.33
C SER A 124 -7.74 21.42 -10.98
N LYS A 125 -6.74 20.64 -10.53
CA LYS A 125 -5.39 20.59 -11.10
C LYS A 125 -5.31 19.97 -12.48
N ILE A 126 -6.29 19.16 -12.88
CA ILE A 126 -6.34 18.55 -14.22
C ILE A 126 -7.24 19.39 -15.14
N LYS A 127 -8.26 20.04 -14.59
CA LYS A 127 -9.10 21.02 -15.29
C LYS A 127 -8.31 22.19 -15.86
N SER A 128 -7.22 22.60 -15.21
CA SER A 128 -6.32 23.62 -15.76
C SER A 128 -5.74 23.25 -17.12
N ASP A 129 -5.74 21.96 -17.48
CA ASP A 129 -5.33 21.47 -18.80
C ASP A 129 -6.49 21.45 -19.82
N GLY A 130 -7.67 22.01 -19.48
CA GLY A 130 -8.83 22.15 -20.39
C GLY A 130 -9.81 20.98 -20.41
N TYR A 131 -9.79 20.10 -19.40
CA TYR A 131 -10.64 18.90 -19.37
C TYR A 131 -11.91 19.06 -18.52
N SER A 132 -13.01 18.40 -18.93
CA SER A 132 -14.23 18.31 -18.11
C SER A 132 -14.06 17.33 -16.94
N ASP A 133 -14.89 17.45 -15.90
CA ASP A 133 -14.90 16.52 -14.75
C ASP A 133 -15.05 15.06 -15.19
N SER A 134 -16.01 14.80 -16.09
CA SER A 134 -16.24 13.47 -16.66
C SER A 134 -15.02 12.90 -17.40
N THR A 135 -14.22 13.78 -18.03
CA THR A 135 -12.99 13.37 -18.71
C THR A 135 -11.90 13.01 -17.69
N VAL A 136 -11.84 13.73 -16.57
CA VAL A 136 -10.92 13.43 -15.47
C VAL A 136 -11.27 12.09 -14.82
N ASP A 137 -12.53 11.90 -14.44
CA ASP A 137 -12.99 10.66 -13.81
C ASP A 137 -12.70 9.44 -14.69
N ARG A 138 -13.01 9.51 -15.99
CA ARG A 138 -12.71 8.44 -16.95
C ARG A 138 -11.21 8.15 -17.06
N ARG A 139 -10.34 9.16 -16.91
CA ARG A 139 -8.88 8.96 -16.92
C ARG A 139 -8.38 8.31 -15.65
N VAL A 140 -8.97 8.65 -14.51
CA VAL A 140 -8.72 7.96 -13.24
C VAL A 140 -9.11 6.49 -13.37
N GLU A 141 -10.30 6.18 -13.90
CA GLU A 141 -10.76 4.80 -14.12
C GLU A 141 -9.80 4.03 -15.03
N LYS A 142 -9.45 4.58 -16.19
CA LYS A 142 -8.46 3.96 -17.11
C LYS A 142 -7.08 3.79 -16.46
N GLY A 143 -6.68 4.73 -15.60
CA GLY A 143 -5.43 4.64 -14.84
C GLY A 143 -5.46 3.48 -13.86
N ILE A 144 -6.56 3.30 -13.12
CA ILE A 144 -6.75 2.18 -12.18
C ILE A 144 -6.71 0.85 -12.94
N GLU A 145 -7.40 0.74 -14.07
CA GLU A 145 -7.38 -0.46 -14.92
C GLU A 145 -5.96 -0.78 -15.41
N ALA A 146 -5.21 0.22 -15.88
CA ALA A 146 -3.83 0.04 -16.33
C ALA A 146 -2.90 -0.45 -15.20
N ILE A 147 -3.08 0.08 -13.99
CA ILE A 147 -2.34 -0.36 -12.79
C ILE A 147 -2.72 -1.81 -12.47
N ALA A 148 -4.01 -2.13 -12.42
CA ALA A 148 -4.49 -3.47 -12.09
C ALA A 148 -3.93 -4.54 -13.06
N ASN A 149 -3.93 -4.23 -14.36
CA ASN A 149 -3.33 -5.10 -15.39
C ASN A 149 -1.81 -5.29 -15.15
N THR A 150 -1.12 -4.22 -14.78
CA THR A 150 0.32 -4.27 -14.46
C THR A 150 0.58 -5.13 -13.22
N LEU A 151 -0.20 -4.94 -12.16
CA LEU A 151 -0.12 -5.72 -10.92
C LEU A 151 -0.37 -7.21 -11.18
N LYS A 152 -1.39 -7.53 -11.98
CA LYS A 152 -1.68 -8.90 -12.39
C LYS A 152 -0.53 -9.52 -13.17
N THR A 153 0.03 -8.77 -14.12
CA THR A 153 1.20 -9.23 -14.89
C THR A 153 2.41 -9.52 -13.99
N TRP A 154 2.53 -8.84 -12.85
CA TRP A 154 3.58 -9.07 -11.86
C TRP A 154 3.25 -10.17 -10.83
N GLY A 155 2.13 -10.87 -10.97
CA GLY A 155 1.70 -11.90 -10.01
C GLY A 155 1.31 -11.33 -8.63
N PHE A 156 1.01 -10.04 -8.56
CA PHE A 156 0.72 -9.35 -7.28
C PHE A 156 -0.45 -10.00 -6.52
N PHE A 157 -1.53 -10.32 -7.22
CA PHE A 157 -2.76 -10.88 -6.62
C PHE A 157 -2.63 -12.37 -6.25
N GLU A 158 -1.58 -13.06 -6.70
CA GLU A 158 -1.32 -14.45 -6.35
C GLU A 158 -0.72 -14.56 -4.94
N ARG A 159 0.08 -13.56 -4.53
CA ARG A 159 0.67 -13.47 -3.20
C ARG A 159 -0.37 -13.28 -2.09
N GLU A 160 -1.50 -12.65 -2.39
CA GLU A 160 -2.59 -12.41 -1.42
C GLU A 160 -3.50 -13.64 -1.23
N ASN A 161 -3.41 -14.67 -2.08
CA ASN A 161 -4.27 -15.87 -2.04
C ASN A 161 -3.66 -17.06 -1.27
N VAL A 162 -2.60 -16.84 -0.48
CA VAL A 162 -1.89 -17.85 0.33
C VAL A 162 -2.21 -17.68 1.80
#